data_AF-A0A937HB68-F1
#
_entry.id   AF-A0A937HB68-F1
#
_cell.length_a   1.000
_cell.length_b   1.000
_cell.length_c   1.000
_cell.angle_alpha   90.00
_cell.angle_beta   90.00
_cell.angle_gamma   90.00
#
_symmetry.space_group_name_H-M   'P 1'
#
loop_
_entity.id
_entity.type
_entity.pdbx_description
1 polymer ?
#
loop_
_entity_poly.entity_id
_entity_poly.type
_entity_poly.pdbx_seq_one_letter_code
_entity_poly.pdbx_strand_id
1 'polypeptide(L)'
;MNSKVTIGSEEWVSLVELNIPYIKARIDSGAKTSSLHALNIQPYQKDGQNWVSFDVYPIQNDGKRRVKCNALVTDKRVVKSSTGNREQRFVIQTFMTIGDHTWSIEITLTNRDSMGYRMLLGREAMKGRLIVDPEKSFSLGNISDSTVVGSYEKFRNTTTGLKIGLLASNQELYSNRRIIEAAEQRGHQIEFYNIRQCFMKLDASAPQVYYRGGETLENIDAVIPRIRPAQTFYACALLRLFESMGVFCLNTSDSIIQSRDKLFSLQLLLSKGVKIPTTGFASSPLDTNDLIEMVGGSPLIVKLLEGTQGKGVVLAETKKAAESVINAFKSLKANILVQEFIKEANGKDIRCFVIDGKVVASMQRTAPPGEFRANVHLGGS
;
A
#
# COMPACT_ATOMS: atom_id res chain seq x y z
N MET A 1 24.57 40.47 -10.18
CA MET A 1 23.55 39.39 -10.26
C MET A 1 24.08 38.23 -9.43
N ASN A 2 23.40 37.81 -8.37
CA ASN A 2 23.83 36.60 -7.65
C ASN A 2 23.80 35.42 -8.63
N SER A 3 24.92 34.72 -8.75
CA SER A 3 25.00 33.48 -9.53
C SER A 3 24.02 32.48 -8.93
N LYS A 4 23.14 31.93 -9.78
CA LYS A 4 22.27 30.84 -9.38
C LYS A 4 23.10 29.57 -9.28
N VAL A 5 22.72 28.70 -8.36
CA VAL A 5 23.40 27.42 -8.11
C VAL A 5 22.70 26.33 -8.91
N THR A 6 23.47 25.52 -9.62
CA THR A 6 22.92 24.37 -10.34
C THR A 6 22.78 23.18 -9.39
N ILE A 7 21.60 22.59 -9.34
CA ILE A 7 21.24 21.43 -8.52
C ILE A 7 20.65 20.31 -9.38
N GLY A 8 20.66 19.08 -8.88
CA GLY A 8 20.05 17.93 -9.54
C GLY A 8 18.54 17.83 -9.36
N SER A 9 17.96 16.75 -9.85
CA SER A 9 16.55 16.38 -9.64
C SER A 9 16.24 15.93 -8.20
N GLU A 10 17.28 15.61 -7.43
CA GLU A 10 17.23 15.24 -6.01
C GLU A 10 18.40 15.89 -5.28
N GLU A 11 18.15 16.37 -4.06
CA GLU A 11 19.19 16.97 -3.22
C GLU A 11 18.98 16.65 -1.74
N TRP A 12 20.07 16.70 -0.98
CA TRP A 12 20.04 16.68 0.47
C TRP A 12 19.76 18.08 1.01
N VAL A 13 18.77 18.16 1.90
CA VAL A 13 18.32 19.41 2.51
C VAL A 13 18.43 19.30 4.03
N SER A 14 18.80 20.40 4.68
CA SER A 14 18.74 20.54 6.14
C SER A 14 17.67 21.55 6.55
N LEU A 15 16.91 21.23 7.59
CA LEU A 15 15.92 22.07 8.25
C LEU A 15 16.27 22.10 9.75
N VAL A 16 17.33 22.84 10.10
CA VAL A 16 17.95 22.81 11.44
C VAL A 16 16.96 23.22 12.55
N GLU A 17 16.09 24.19 12.29
CA GLU A 17 15.08 24.64 13.27
C GLU A 17 14.05 23.56 13.60
N LEU A 18 13.88 22.58 12.71
CA LEU A 18 13.04 21.40 12.92
C LEU A 18 13.82 20.20 13.47
N ASN A 19 15.11 20.36 13.76
CA ASN A 19 16.04 19.28 14.12
C ASN A 19 16.18 18.19 13.05
N ILE A 20 16.08 18.57 11.77
CA ILE A 20 16.21 17.66 10.62
C ILE A 20 17.51 18.02 9.88
N PRO A 21 18.68 17.45 10.27
CA PRO A 21 19.95 17.74 9.61
C PRO A 21 19.99 17.30 8.15
N TYR A 22 19.34 16.18 7.81
CA TYR A 22 19.35 15.61 6.46
C TYR A 22 18.00 15.02 6.06
N ILE A 23 17.36 15.60 5.05
CA ILE A 23 16.17 15.04 4.42
C ILE A 23 16.36 15.06 2.91
N LYS A 24 16.06 13.94 2.26
CA LYS A 24 16.13 13.83 0.80
C LYS A 24 14.91 14.54 0.20
N ALA A 25 15.16 15.59 -0.57
CA ALA A 25 14.13 16.36 -1.26
C ALA A 25 14.13 16.04 -2.76
N ARG A 26 12.93 15.80 -3.30
CA ARG A 26 12.73 15.81 -4.75
C ARG A 26 12.53 17.25 -5.21
N ILE A 27 13.27 17.65 -6.23
CA ILE A 27 13.15 18.98 -6.80
C ILE A 27 11.97 18.98 -7.78
N ASP A 28 10.94 19.78 -7.47
CA ASP A 28 9.68 19.78 -8.20
C ASP A 28 9.33 21.20 -8.66
N SER A 29 9.73 21.52 -9.89
CA SER A 29 9.36 22.80 -10.52
C SER A 29 7.88 22.87 -10.91
N GLY A 30 7.12 21.78 -10.87
CA GLY A 30 5.67 21.80 -11.03
C GLY A 30 4.95 22.31 -9.78
N ALA A 31 5.50 22.00 -8.60
CA ALA A 31 4.95 22.45 -7.32
C ALA A 31 5.22 23.95 -7.08
N LYS A 32 4.16 24.71 -6.75
CA LYS A 32 4.31 26.13 -6.36
C LYS A 32 5.06 26.24 -5.02
N THR A 33 4.57 25.56 -4.00
CA THR A 33 5.10 25.60 -2.63
C THR A 33 5.72 24.25 -2.28
N SER A 34 6.80 24.27 -1.51
CA SER A 34 7.43 23.08 -0.96
C SER A 34 6.47 22.32 -0.04
N SER A 35 6.67 21.01 0.10
CA SER A 35 5.87 20.19 1.00
C SER A 35 6.74 19.23 1.80
N LEU A 36 6.43 19.07 3.08
CA LEU A 36 7.08 18.13 3.98
C LEU A 36 6.08 17.04 4.38
N HIS A 37 6.53 15.79 4.28
CA HIS A 37 5.83 14.64 4.80
C HIS A 37 5.79 14.72 6.33
N ALA A 38 4.59 14.90 6.87
CA ALA A 38 4.35 15.03 8.30
C ALA A 38 3.16 14.17 8.72
N LEU A 39 3.28 13.56 9.90
CA LEU A 39 2.26 12.75 10.54
C LEU A 39 1.82 13.43 11.85
N ASN A 40 0.69 13.01 12.42
CA ASN A 40 0.17 13.52 13.69
C ASN A 40 0.11 15.06 13.76
N ILE A 41 -0.29 15.70 12.65
CA ILE A 41 -0.35 17.16 12.53
C ILE A 41 -1.49 17.68 13.41
N GLN A 42 -1.14 18.36 14.49
CA GLN A 42 -2.08 18.86 15.49
C GLN A 42 -1.85 20.35 15.75
N PRO A 43 -2.82 21.23 15.42
CA PRO A 43 -2.73 22.64 15.78
C PRO A 43 -2.89 22.84 17.29
N TYR A 44 -2.20 23.83 17.85
CA TYR A 44 -2.37 24.25 19.23
C TYR A 44 -2.10 25.75 19.38
N GLN A 45 -2.45 26.31 20.54
CA GLN A 45 -2.21 27.71 20.88
C GLN A 45 -1.09 27.80 21.90
N LYS A 46 -0.15 28.71 21.69
CA LYS A 46 0.94 29.01 22.61
C LYS A 46 1.19 30.50 22.60
N ASP A 47 1.11 31.13 23.77
CA ASP A 47 1.35 32.58 23.95
C ASP A 47 0.51 33.45 22.98
N GLY A 48 -0.75 33.05 22.73
CA GLY A 48 -1.68 33.74 21.82
C GLY A 48 -1.41 33.55 20.32
N GLN A 49 -0.43 32.72 19.96
CA GLN A 49 -0.06 32.41 18.58
C GLN A 49 -0.54 31.01 18.16
N ASN A 50 -0.89 30.86 16.88
CA ASN A 50 -1.24 29.57 16.29
C ASN A 50 0.03 28.76 16.00
N TRP A 51 0.18 27.62 16.65
CA TRP A 51 1.26 26.66 16.43
C TRP A 51 0.74 25.34 15.87
N VAL A 52 1.64 24.53 15.33
CA VAL A 52 1.36 23.16 14.91
C VAL A 52 2.45 22.22 15.42
N SER A 53 2.03 21.12 16.02
CA SER A 53 2.89 19.99 16.41
C SER A 53 2.74 18.89 15.36
N PHE A 54 3.84 18.25 14.99
CA PHE A 54 3.82 17.19 13.98
C PHE A 54 5.06 16.29 14.10
N ASP A 55 4.95 15.07 13.59
CA ASP A 55 6.01 14.08 13.57
C ASP A 55 6.59 13.95 12.15
N VAL A 56 7.91 13.89 12.04
CA VAL A 56 8.63 13.65 10.78
C VAL A 56 9.47 12.39 10.91
N TYR A 57 9.35 11.51 9.92
CA TYR A 57 10.24 10.37 9.70
C TYR A 57 11.13 10.70 8.49
N PRO A 58 12.32 11.29 8.72
CA PRO A 58 13.09 11.96 7.66
C PRO A 58 13.79 10.97 6.73
N ILE A 59 14.04 9.75 7.19
CA ILE A 59 14.68 8.69 6.42
C ILE A 59 13.61 7.90 5.64
N GLN A 60 13.91 7.60 4.38
CA GLN A 60 13.03 6.80 3.53
C GLN A 60 12.97 5.36 4.04
N ASN A 61 11.75 4.78 4.09
CA ASN A 61 11.51 3.42 4.55
C ASN A 61 11.97 3.11 6.00
N ASP A 62 12.09 4.14 6.85
CA ASP A 62 12.42 4.00 8.27
C ASP A 62 11.24 4.54 9.12
N GLY A 63 10.58 3.65 9.85
CA GLY A 63 9.53 4.03 10.81
C GLY A 63 10.05 4.15 12.25
N LYS A 64 11.36 4.03 12.47
CA LYS A 64 11.96 3.96 13.82
C LYS A 64 12.41 5.31 14.31
N ARG A 65 12.91 6.18 13.44
CA ARG A 65 13.53 7.46 13.82
C ARG A 65 12.56 8.61 13.58
N ARG A 66 11.99 9.11 14.67
CA ARG A 66 10.94 10.13 14.67
C ARG A 66 11.45 11.44 15.24
N VAL A 67 11.41 12.50 14.44
CA VAL A 67 11.65 13.86 14.91
C VAL A 67 10.30 14.51 15.23
N LYS A 68 10.09 14.87 16.50
CA LYS A 68 8.91 15.62 16.92
C LYS A 68 9.17 17.11 16.75
N CYS A 69 8.37 17.76 15.91
CA CYS A 69 8.54 19.14 15.49
C CYS A 69 7.42 20.02 16.05
N ASN A 70 7.74 21.29 16.26
CA ASN A 70 6.77 22.34 16.57
C ASN A 70 7.13 23.58 15.77
N ALA A 71 6.16 24.21 15.13
CA ALA A 71 6.40 25.43 14.35
C ALA A 71 5.20 26.37 14.43
N LEU A 72 5.48 27.66 14.29
CA LEU A 72 4.47 28.70 14.15
C LEU A 72 3.73 28.51 12.80
N VAL A 73 2.41 28.60 12.82
CA VAL A 73 1.59 28.58 11.61
C VAL A 73 1.58 29.98 11.01
N THR A 74 2.16 30.13 9.82
CA THR A 74 2.17 31.41 9.10
C THR A 74 0.96 31.59 8.21
N ASP A 75 0.40 30.48 7.68
CA ASP A 75 -0.73 30.50 6.75
C ASP A 75 -1.44 29.11 6.73
N LYS A 76 -2.63 29.04 6.12
CA LYS A 76 -3.31 27.80 5.74
C LYS A 76 -3.64 27.85 4.26
N ARG A 77 -3.09 26.93 3.48
CA ARG A 77 -3.20 26.95 2.02
C ARG A 77 -3.98 25.75 1.50
N VAL A 78 -4.96 26.00 0.62
CA VAL A 78 -5.63 24.93 -0.13
C VAL A 78 -4.72 24.51 -1.29
N VAL A 79 -4.25 23.27 -1.25
CA VAL A 79 -3.39 22.68 -2.28
C VAL A 79 -4.20 21.67 -3.07
N LYS A 80 -4.16 21.79 -4.40
CA LYS A 80 -4.77 20.82 -5.32
C LYS A 80 -3.72 19.81 -5.77
N SER A 81 -3.97 18.52 -5.59
CA SER A 81 -3.12 17.45 -6.10
C SER A 81 -3.23 17.32 -7.63
N SER A 82 -2.27 16.63 -8.24
CA SER A 82 -2.36 16.22 -9.65
C SER A 82 -3.61 15.39 -9.96
N THR A 83 -4.14 14.67 -8.96
CA THR A 83 -5.37 13.88 -9.04
C THR A 83 -6.66 14.71 -8.86
N GLY A 84 -6.56 16.03 -8.67
CA GLY A 84 -7.71 16.92 -8.56
C GLY A 84 -8.26 17.14 -7.15
N ASN A 85 -7.82 16.34 -6.17
CA ASN A 85 -8.24 16.48 -4.78
C ASN A 85 -7.70 17.77 -4.17
N ARG A 86 -8.51 18.42 -3.34
CA ARG A 86 -8.12 19.63 -2.61
C ARG A 86 -7.93 19.30 -1.14
N GLU A 87 -6.83 19.77 -0.57
CA GLU A 87 -6.49 19.58 0.83
C GLU A 87 -6.08 20.93 1.42
N GLN A 88 -6.61 21.30 2.58
CA GLN A 88 -6.16 22.46 3.32
C GLN A 88 -4.96 22.07 4.19
N ARG A 89 -3.83 22.72 3.98
CA ARG A 89 -2.55 22.39 4.64
C ARG A 89 -2.06 23.56 5.48
N PHE A 90 -1.50 23.26 6.64
CA PHE A 90 -0.76 24.24 7.44
C PHE A 90 0.52 24.64 6.70
N VAL A 91 0.82 25.92 6.70
CA VAL A 91 2.08 26.48 6.20
C VAL A 91 2.92 26.89 7.40
N ILE A 92 4.18 26.47 7.37
CA ILE A 92 5.20 26.89 8.33
C ILE A 92 6.33 27.58 7.56
N GLN A 93 7.07 28.44 8.24
CA GLN A 93 8.27 29.06 7.72
C GLN A 93 9.48 28.54 8.49
N THR A 94 10.54 28.15 7.78
CA THR A 94 11.79 27.68 8.38
C THR A 94 12.98 27.99 7.48
N PHE A 95 14.19 28.02 8.04
CA PHE A 95 15.42 28.07 7.25
C PHE A 95 15.76 26.71 6.66
N MET A 96 16.03 26.72 5.36
CA MET A 96 16.51 25.58 4.60
C MET A 96 17.97 25.80 4.21
N THR A 97 18.81 24.80 4.42
CA THR A 97 20.17 24.73 3.90
C THR A 97 20.26 23.66 2.81
N ILE A 98 20.91 24.00 1.70
CA ILE A 98 21.19 23.09 0.58
C ILE A 98 22.60 23.40 0.04
N GLY A 99 23.52 22.43 0.09
CA GLY A 99 24.95 22.72 -0.02
C GLY A 99 25.37 23.77 1.03
N ASP A 100 26.05 24.83 0.57
CA ASP A 100 26.49 25.93 1.43
C ASP A 100 25.48 27.10 1.51
N HIS A 101 24.30 26.94 0.93
CA HIS A 101 23.33 28.03 0.78
C HIS A 101 22.17 27.87 1.76
N THR A 102 21.89 28.92 2.53
CA THR A 102 20.80 28.93 3.53
C THR A 102 19.85 30.11 3.31
N TRP A 103 18.55 29.84 3.27
CA TRP A 103 17.51 30.89 3.24
C TRP A 103 16.18 30.40 3.79
N SER A 104 15.30 31.34 4.13
CA SER A 104 13.96 31.03 4.64
C SER A 104 13.01 30.58 3.53
N ILE A 105 12.23 29.52 3.78
CA ILE A 105 11.24 28.98 2.87
C ILE A 105 9.90 28.73 3.58
N GLU A 106 8.82 28.77 2.80
CA GLU A 106 7.52 28.24 3.22
C GLU A 106 7.40 26.75 2.88
N ILE A 107 6.87 25.97 3.82
CA ILE A 107 6.64 24.54 3.66
C ILE A 107 5.20 24.22 4.07
N THR A 108 4.49 23.49 3.22
CA THR A 108 3.19 22.90 3.57
C THR A 108 3.37 21.55 4.26
N LEU A 109 2.65 21.31 5.35
CA LEU A 109 2.62 20.03 6.05
C LEU A 109 1.51 19.15 5.48
N THR A 110 1.83 17.90 5.11
CA THR A 110 0.84 16.95 4.57
C THR A 110 1.29 15.51 4.75
N ASN A 111 0.33 14.58 4.87
CA ASN A 111 0.63 13.16 4.84
C ASN A 111 0.89 12.71 3.39
N ARG A 112 2.15 12.37 3.13
CA ARG A 112 2.65 11.89 1.82
C ARG A 112 3.03 10.40 1.82
N ASP A 113 2.43 9.58 2.67
CA ASP A 113 2.74 8.13 2.82
C ASP A 113 2.60 7.31 1.52
N SER A 114 1.85 7.81 0.54
CA SER A 114 1.70 7.21 -0.79
C SER A 114 2.79 7.64 -1.79
N MET A 115 3.71 8.53 -1.39
CA MET A 115 4.66 9.19 -2.28
C MET A 115 6.10 8.92 -1.85
N GLY A 116 7.00 8.71 -2.82
CA GLY A 116 8.35 8.20 -2.60
C GLY A 116 9.37 9.13 -1.94
N TYR A 117 9.06 10.42 -1.73
CA TYR A 117 9.96 11.38 -1.07
C TYR A 117 9.29 12.05 0.12
N ARG A 118 10.06 12.18 1.21
CA ARG A 118 9.65 12.85 2.44
C ARG A 118 9.60 14.37 2.30
N MET A 119 10.22 14.96 1.28
CA MET A 119 10.15 16.40 0.98
C MET A 119 10.08 16.67 -0.52
N LEU A 120 9.30 17.69 -0.91
CA LEU A 120 9.36 18.32 -2.23
C LEU A 120 9.87 19.75 -2.08
N LEU A 121 10.80 20.16 -2.95
CA LEU A 121 11.21 21.55 -3.07
C LEU A 121 10.47 22.22 -4.24
N GLY A 122 9.58 23.16 -3.91
CA GLY A 122 8.76 23.87 -4.89
C GLY A 122 9.43 25.13 -5.45
N ARG A 123 8.83 25.69 -6.51
CA ARG A 123 9.37 26.85 -7.25
C ARG A 123 9.60 28.10 -6.40
N GLU A 124 8.75 28.41 -5.43
CA GLU A 124 8.93 29.61 -4.59
C GLU A 124 10.23 29.53 -3.75
N ALA A 125 10.60 28.33 -3.29
CA ALA A 125 11.86 28.12 -2.59
C ALA A 125 13.08 28.27 -3.53
N MET A 126 12.95 27.93 -4.80
CA MET A 126 14.03 27.95 -5.80
C MET A 126 14.22 29.30 -6.50
N LYS A 127 13.16 30.10 -6.60
CA LYS A 127 13.08 31.30 -7.44
C LYS A 127 14.25 32.25 -7.18
N GLY A 128 14.98 32.59 -8.25
CA GLY A 128 16.11 33.51 -8.20
C GLY A 128 17.39 32.95 -7.56
N ARG A 129 17.39 31.67 -7.14
CA ARG A 129 18.50 31.06 -6.38
C ARG A 129 19.07 29.82 -7.05
N LEU A 130 18.21 28.98 -7.64
CA LEU A 130 18.56 27.65 -8.12
C LEU A 130 18.27 27.48 -9.63
N ILE A 131 19.08 26.63 -10.29
CA ILE A 131 18.88 26.07 -11.64
C ILE A 131 18.81 24.56 -11.48
N VAL A 132 17.85 23.90 -12.11
CA VAL A 132 17.66 22.45 -11.98
C VAL A 132 18.19 21.76 -13.24
N ASP A 133 19.18 20.90 -13.06
CA ASP A 133 19.68 19.94 -14.05
C ASP A 133 18.97 18.59 -13.82
N PRO A 134 18.00 18.22 -14.66
CA PRO A 134 17.21 17.01 -14.45
C PRO A 134 17.99 15.71 -14.69
N GLU A 135 19.17 15.77 -15.32
CA GLU A 135 20.02 14.60 -15.58
C GLU A 135 20.81 14.19 -14.33
N LYS A 136 21.04 15.13 -13.41
CA LYS A 136 21.86 14.92 -12.21
C LYS A 136 21.00 14.67 -10.97
N SER A 137 21.66 14.15 -9.94
CA SER A 137 21.15 14.04 -8.57
C SER A 137 22.31 14.27 -7.61
N PHE A 138 22.05 14.91 -6.47
CA PHE A 138 23.04 15.20 -5.43
C PHE A 138 24.22 16.03 -5.96
N SER A 139 23.92 17.05 -6.78
CA SER A 139 24.96 17.89 -7.41
C SER A 139 25.75 18.70 -6.39
N LEU A 140 25.19 18.90 -5.20
CA LEU A 140 25.83 19.61 -4.08
C LEU A 140 26.47 18.66 -3.07
N GLY A 141 26.64 17.40 -3.44
CA GLY A 141 27.26 16.36 -2.60
C GLY A 141 26.25 15.31 -2.18
N ASN A 142 26.72 14.06 -2.15
CA ASN A 142 25.95 12.94 -1.65
C ASN A 142 26.39 12.60 -0.22
N ILE A 143 25.43 12.23 0.62
CA ILE A 143 25.64 11.89 2.03
C ILE A 143 25.47 10.38 2.17
N SER A 144 26.40 9.73 2.85
CA SER A 144 26.31 8.28 3.06
C SER A 144 25.13 7.92 3.96
N ASP A 145 24.51 6.77 3.71
CA ASP A 145 23.39 6.28 4.52
C ASP A 145 23.77 6.15 6.00
N SER A 146 25.00 5.73 6.30
CA SER A 146 25.52 5.66 7.68
C SER A 146 25.56 7.03 8.37
N THR A 147 25.93 8.08 7.66
CA THR A 147 25.97 9.45 8.18
C THR A 147 24.56 9.96 8.45
N VAL A 148 23.65 9.74 7.49
CA VAL A 148 22.23 10.11 7.64
C VAL A 148 21.64 9.39 8.84
N VAL A 149 21.77 8.07 8.89
CA VAL A 149 21.25 7.23 9.99
C VAL A 149 21.83 7.66 11.35
N GLY A 150 23.15 7.87 11.42
CA GLY A 150 23.82 8.30 12.66
C GLY A 150 23.32 9.66 13.17
N SER A 151 23.00 10.59 12.26
CA SER A 151 22.45 11.91 12.63
C SER A 151 21.08 11.83 13.33
N TYR A 152 20.37 10.71 13.15
CA TYR A 152 19.03 10.49 13.69
C TYR A 152 18.94 9.46 14.82
N GLU A 153 20.06 8.88 15.29
CA GLU A 153 19.99 7.79 16.28
C GLU A 153 19.35 8.23 17.61
N LYS A 154 19.58 9.47 18.04
CA LYS A 154 18.94 10.06 19.24
C LYS A 154 17.41 10.17 19.12
N PHE A 155 16.87 10.08 17.91
CA PHE A 155 15.43 10.15 17.62
C PHE A 155 14.81 8.77 17.41
N ARG A 156 15.56 7.69 17.65
CA ARG A 156 15.05 6.33 17.55
C ARG A 156 14.02 6.07 18.64
N ASN A 157 12.82 5.67 18.24
CA ASN A 157 11.75 5.27 19.13
C ASN A 157 12.14 3.99 19.88
N THR A 158 11.77 3.93 21.16
CA THR A 158 11.89 2.70 21.96
C THR A 158 10.84 1.69 21.48
N THR A 159 11.27 0.46 21.23
CA THR A 159 10.36 -0.66 20.99
C THR A 159 9.61 -0.98 22.28
N THR A 160 8.30 -0.82 22.28
CA THR A 160 7.42 -1.06 23.45
C THR A 160 6.24 -1.95 23.10
N GLY A 161 6.01 -2.20 21.82
CA GLY A 161 4.92 -3.03 21.33
C GLY A 161 5.33 -4.46 21.00
N LEU A 162 4.39 -5.16 20.39
CA LEU A 162 4.50 -6.53 19.91
C LEU A 162 5.70 -6.80 18.98
N LYS A 163 6.17 -8.05 18.97
CA LYS A 163 7.02 -8.65 17.94
C LYS A 163 6.17 -9.29 16.86
N ILE A 164 6.26 -8.75 15.65
CA ILE A 164 5.40 -9.07 14.51
C ILE A 164 6.23 -9.71 13.38
N GLY A 165 5.78 -10.87 12.88
CA GLY A 165 6.33 -11.48 11.67
C GLY A 165 5.53 -11.10 10.42
N LEU A 166 6.15 -10.40 9.46
CA LEU A 166 5.55 -10.15 8.15
C LEU A 166 5.94 -11.27 7.17
N LEU A 167 5.06 -12.25 7.00
CA LEU A 167 5.26 -13.36 6.08
C LEU A 167 4.88 -12.97 4.65
N ALA A 168 5.85 -12.83 3.76
CA ALA A 168 5.58 -12.45 2.38
C ALA A 168 6.62 -13.00 1.39
N SER A 169 6.48 -12.65 0.10
CA SER A 169 7.41 -13.08 -0.95
C SER A 169 8.51 -12.06 -1.28
N ASN A 170 8.24 -10.77 -1.08
CA ASN A 170 9.11 -9.67 -1.50
C ASN A 170 8.90 -8.46 -0.58
N GLN A 171 9.94 -8.04 0.13
CA GLN A 171 9.91 -6.93 1.07
C GLN A 171 9.68 -5.58 0.38
N GLU A 172 10.19 -5.41 -0.84
CA GLU A 172 10.20 -4.14 -1.57
C GLU A 172 8.85 -3.71 -2.14
N LEU A 173 7.84 -4.57 -2.07
CA LEU A 173 6.49 -4.21 -2.48
C LEU A 173 5.94 -3.11 -1.58
N TYR A 174 5.31 -2.09 -2.17
CA TYR A 174 4.78 -0.92 -1.46
C TYR A 174 4.00 -1.29 -0.20
N SER A 175 3.03 -2.22 -0.30
CA SER A 175 2.22 -2.63 0.85
C SER A 175 3.03 -3.24 1.98
N ASN A 176 4.09 -4.00 1.68
CA ASN A 176 4.92 -4.65 2.70
C ASN A 176 5.80 -3.63 3.42
N ARG A 177 6.44 -2.72 2.66
CA ARG A 177 7.20 -1.59 3.24
C ARG A 177 6.31 -0.72 4.13
N ARG A 178 5.09 -0.41 3.68
CA ARG A 178 4.13 0.39 4.47
C ARG A 178 3.66 -0.31 5.74
N ILE A 179 3.47 -1.63 5.72
CA ILE A 179 3.15 -2.41 6.93
C ILE A 179 4.32 -2.34 7.92
N ILE A 180 5.57 -2.51 7.44
CA ILE A 180 6.78 -2.40 8.26
C ILE A 180 6.88 -1.01 8.89
N GLU A 181 6.83 0.05 8.08
CA GLU A 181 6.88 1.42 8.55
C GLU A 181 5.76 1.70 9.57
N ALA A 182 4.51 1.32 9.28
CA ALA A 182 3.38 1.61 10.15
C ALA A 182 3.46 0.88 11.51
N ALA A 183 4.08 -0.30 11.55
CA ALA A 183 4.33 -1.06 12.78
C ALA A 183 5.45 -0.40 13.60
N GLU A 184 6.57 -0.05 12.96
CA GLU A 184 7.70 0.64 13.60
C GLU A 184 7.29 2.01 14.15
N GLN A 185 6.47 2.77 13.40
CA GLN A 185 5.93 4.07 13.81
C GLN A 185 5.06 3.96 15.08
N ARG A 186 4.47 2.79 15.32
CA ARG A 186 3.66 2.46 16.51
C ARG A 186 4.47 1.81 17.63
N GLY A 187 5.79 1.68 17.47
CA GLY A 187 6.68 1.12 18.48
C GLY A 187 6.72 -0.41 18.53
N HIS A 188 6.16 -1.10 17.52
CA HIS A 188 6.27 -2.55 17.38
C HIS A 188 7.60 -2.95 16.76
N GLN A 189 8.12 -4.12 17.16
CA GLN A 189 9.18 -4.78 16.41
C GLN A 189 8.53 -5.57 15.29
N ILE A 190 8.95 -5.34 14.04
CA ILE A 190 8.47 -6.10 12.90
C ILE A 190 9.65 -6.64 12.10
N GLU A 191 9.55 -7.90 11.70
CA GLU A 191 10.57 -8.56 10.91
C GLU A 191 9.95 -9.19 9.67
N PHE A 192 10.61 -9.04 8.53
CA PHE A 192 10.18 -9.64 7.27
C PHE A 192 10.72 -11.06 7.18
N TYR A 193 9.83 -12.00 6.90
CA TYR A 193 10.20 -13.39 6.64
C TYR A 193 9.71 -13.81 5.25
N ASN A 194 10.65 -14.24 4.40
CA ASN A 194 10.27 -14.84 3.14
C ASN A 194 9.61 -16.20 3.37
N ILE A 195 8.37 -16.36 2.93
CA ILE A 195 7.59 -17.59 3.11
C ILE A 195 8.35 -18.84 2.65
N ARG A 196 9.10 -18.79 1.54
CA ARG A 196 9.82 -19.96 1.00
C ARG A 196 11.08 -20.32 1.80
N GLN A 197 11.53 -19.41 2.65
CA GLN A 197 12.72 -19.59 3.49
C GLN A 197 12.34 -20.04 4.91
N CYS A 198 11.04 -20.02 5.24
CA CYS A 198 10.53 -20.62 6.45
C CYS A 198 10.36 -22.13 6.27
N PHE A 199 10.68 -22.91 7.29
CA PHE A 199 10.39 -24.35 7.39
C PHE A 199 9.98 -24.69 8.82
N MET A 200 9.39 -25.85 9.03
CA MET A 200 8.75 -26.18 10.31
C MET A 200 9.19 -27.52 10.86
N LYS A 201 9.27 -27.60 12.18
CA LYS A 201 9.39 -28.84 12.94
C LYS A 201 8.05 -29.12 13.61
N LEU A 202 7.44 -30.22 13.20
CA LEU A 202 6.22 -30.74 13.81
C LEU A 202 6.63 -31.71 14.91
N ASP A 203 6.59 -31.22 16.14
CA ASP A 203 6.90 -31.97 17.35
C ASP A 203 5.71 -31.86 18.31
N ALA A 204 5.38 -32.96 19.00
CA ALA A 204 4.22 -33.01 19.88
C ALA A 204 4.36 -32.10 21.12
N SER A 205 5.60 -31.80 21.52
CA SER A 205 5.92 -31.04 22.73
C SER A 205 6.44 -29.63 22.43
N ALA A 206 7.20 -29.47 21.34
CA ALA A 206 7.88 -28.24 20.97
C ALA A 206 7.79 -27.96 19.46
N PRO A 207 6.59 -27.65 18.93
CA PRO A 207 6.45 -27.21 17.55
C PRO A 207 7.23 -25.91 17.32
N GLN A 208 7.97 -25.84 16.22
CA GLN A 208 8.82 -24.68 15.91
C GLN A 208 8.74 -24.32 14.43
N VAL A 209 8.82 -23.01 14.16
CA VAL A 209 9.05 -22.47 12.82
C VAL A 209 10.47 -21.93 12.78
N TYR A 210 11.21 -22.29 11.73
CA TYR A 210 12.57 -21.84 11.48
C TYR A 210 12.59 -20.91 10.27
N TYR A 211 13.60 -20.05 10.24
CA TYR A 211 13.97 -19.28 9.08
C TYR A 211 15.34 -19.73 8.55
N ARG A 212 15.58 -19.48 7.27
CA ARG A 212 16.86 -19.80 6.63
C ARG A 212 18.01 -19.20 7.42
N GLY A 213 19.02 -20.02 7.72
CA GLY A 213 20.12 -19.66 8.60
C GLY A 213 20.08 -20.39 9.95
N GLY A 214 18.99 -21.12 10.23
CA GLY A 214 18.84 -21.92 11.45
C GLY A 214 18.20 -21.15 12.61
N GLU A 215 17.78 -19.91 12.37
CA GLU A 215 17.11 -19.09 13.38
C GLU A 215 15.69 -19.60 13.64
N THR A 216 15.36 -19.81 14.91
CA THR A 216 14.01 -20.14 15.35
C THR A 216 13.18 -18.86 15.45
N LEU A 217 11.96 -18.91 14.92
CA LEU A 217 11.00 -17.81 14.97
C LEU A 217 10.24 -17.84 16.30
N GLU A 218 10.97 -17.55 17.37
CA GLU A 218 10.46 -17.55 18.75
C GLU A 218 9.91 -16.19 19.18
N ASN A 219 8.98 -16.23 20.14
CA ASN A 219 8.38 -15.06 20.79
C ASN A 219 7.70 -14.08 19.82
N ILE A 220 7.14 -14.60 18.71
CA ILE A 220 6.33 -13.80 17.79
C ILE A 220 4.93 -13.69 18.39
N ASP A 221 4.48 -12.47 18.66
CA ASP A 221 3.14 -12.21 19.19
C ASP A 221 2.08 -12.27 18.08
N ALA A 222 2.44 -11.80 16.89
CA ALA A 222 1.53 -11.74 15.75
C ALA A 222 2.24 -11.95 14.41
N VAL A 223 1.50 -12.50 13.44
CA VAL A 223 1.96 -12.72 12.07
C VAL A 223 0.99 -12.05 11.09
N ILE A 224 1.53 -11.29 10.15
CA ILE A 224 0.77 -10.66 9.06
C ILE A 224 1.14 -11.37 7.75
N PRO A 225 0.36 -12.36 7.29
CA PRO A 225 0.57 -12.99 5.99
C PRO A 225 0.19 -12.12 4.79
N ARG A 226 1.11 -12.01 3.83
CA ARG A 226 0.93 -11.38 2.50
C ARG A 226 1.23 -12.41 1.41
N ILE A 227 0.28 -13.32 1.24
CA ILE A 227 0.45 -14.56 0.49
C ILE A 227 0.05 -14.37 -0.98
N ARG A 228 0.95 -14.79 -1.89
CA ARG A 228 0.62 -14.93 -3.32
C ARG A 228 -0.22 -16.19 -3.53
N PRO A 229 -1.19 -16.20 -4.47
CA PRO A 229 -2.05 -17.36 -4.69
C PRO A 229 -1.28 -18.67 -4.94
N ALA A 230 -0.17 -18.63 -5.67
CA ALA A 230 0.67 -19.80 -5.95
C ALA A 230 1.39 -20.39 -4.71
N GLN A 231 1.35 -19.70 -3.56
CA GLN A 231 1.97 -20.13 -2.31
C GLN A 231 0.95 -20.43 -1.21
N THR A 232 -0.35 -20.39 -1.53
CA THR A 232 -1.44 -20.51 -0.55
C THR A 232 -1.29 -21.75 0.31
N PHE A 233 -1.09 -22.92 -0.31
CA PHE A 233 -0.95 -24.19 0.40
C PHE A 233 0.15 -24.15 1.46
N TYR A 234 1.39 -23.83 1.04
CA TYR A 234 2.55 -23.82 1.92
C TYR A 234 2.45 -22.75 3.00
N ALA A 235 2.02 -21.54 2.63
CA ALA A 235 1.87 -20.45 3.58
C ALA A 235 0.79 -20.73 4.63
N CYS A 236 -0.34 -21.32 4.23
CA CYS A 236 -1.39 -21.71 5.18
C CYS A 236 -0.93 -22.85 6.09
N ALA A 237 -0.05 -23.74 5.64
CA ALA A 237 0.55 -24.75 6.51
C ALA A 237 1.42 -24.12 7.60
N LEU A 238 2.24 -23.12 7.26
CA LEU A 238 3.01 -22.36 8.25
C LEU A 238 2.08 -21.60 9.22
N LEU A 239 1.03 -20.94 8.70
CA LEU A 239 0.08 -20.19 9.53
C LEU A 239 -0.65 -21.10 10.53
N ARG A 240 -1.10 -22.28 10.11
CA ARG A 240 -1.73 -23.24 11.04
C ARG A 240 -0.81 -23.62 12.21
N LEU A 241 0.49 -23.74 11.95
CA LEU A 241 1.45 -24.01 13.01
C LEU A 241 1.61 -22.81 13.94
N PHE A 242 1.73 -21.60 13.40
CA PHE A 242 1.73 -20.37 14.20
C PHE A 242 0.47 -20.24 15.06
N GLU A 243 -0.71 -20.49 14.48
CA GLU A 243 -1.99 -20.50 15.19
C GLU A 243 -2.01 -21.55 16.30
N SER A 244 -1.51 -22.78 16.05
CA SER A 244 -1.43 -23.82 17.10
C SER A 244 -0.44 -23.48 18.23
N MET A 245 0.54 -22.63 17.95
CA MET A 245 1.49 -22.09 18.93
C MET A 245 0.91 -20.87 19.68
N GLY A 246 -0.34 -20.48 19.42
CA GLY A 246 -1.00 -19.34 20.07
C GLY A 246 -0.65 -17.97 19.47
N VAL A 247 0.03 -17.93 18.33
CA VAL A 247 0.43 -16.69 17.66
C VAL A 247 -0.76 -16.10 16.89
N PHE A 248 -1.01 -14.80 17.06
CA PHE A 248 -2.12 -14.13 16.38
C PHE A 248 -1.86 -13.96 14.88
N CYS A 249 -2.68 -14.54 14.01
CA CYS A 249 -2.51 -14.49 12.56
C CYS A 249 -3.54 -13.57 11.86
N LEU A 250 -3.06 -12.54 11.15
CA LEU A 250 -3.88 -11.54 10.45
C LEU A 250 -3.68 -11.57 8.92
N ASN A 251 -4.42 -12.35 8.15
CA ASN A 251 -5.59 -13.15 8.52
C ASN A 251 -5.24 -14.62 8.81
N THR A 252 -6.20 -15.35 9.38
CA THR A 252 -6.05 -16.79 9.69
C THR A 252 -5.92 -17.66 8.45
N SER A 253 -5.36 -18.86 8.59
CA SER A 253 -5.23 -19.82 7.48
C SER A 253 -6.58 -20.14 6.85
N ASP A 254 -7.62 -20.33 7.66
CA ASP A 254 -8.95 -20.72 7.20
C ASP A 254 -9.61 -19.60 6.39
N SER A 255 -9.55 -18.37 6.89
CA SER A 255 -10.10 -17.21 6.17
C SER A 255 -9.38 -16.98 4.85
N ILE A 256 -8.06 -17.21 4.79
CA ILE A 256 -7.30 -17.12 3.55
C ILE A 256 -7.77 -18.18 2.57
N ILE A 257 -7.84 -19.46 2.97
CA ILE A 257 -8.28 -20.57 2.10
C ILE A 257 -9.69 -20.30 1.57
N GLN A 258 -10.63 -19.96 2.45
CA GLN A 258 -12.01 -19.66 2.09
C GLN A 258 -12.12 -18.47 1.12
N SER A 259 -11.32 -17.41 1.31
CA SER A 259 -11.30 -16.26 0.41
C SER A 259 -10.69 -16.54 -0.97
N ARG A 260 -9.88 -17.60 -1.10
CA ARG A 260 -9.28 -18.02 -2.37
C ARG A 260 -10.25 -18.84 -3.20
N ASP A 261 -11.14 -19.57 -2.54
CA ASP A 261 -12.22 -20.29 -3.18
C ASP A 261 -13.41 -19.35 -3.46
N LYS A 262 -13.55 -18.97 -4.73
CA LYS A 262 -14.62 -18.08 -5.19
C LYS A 262 -16.01 -18.70 -4.98
N LEU A 263 -16.16 -20.00 -5.19
CA LEU A 263 -17.44 -20.68 -5.04
C LEU A 263 -17.85 -20.70 -3.57
N PHE A 264 -16.94 -21.15 -2.70
CA PHE A 264 -17.17 -21.16 -1.26
C PHE A 264 -17.48 -19.75 -0.73
N SER A 265 -16.71 -18.75 -1.16
CA SER A 265 -16.94 -17.35 -0.77
C SER A 265 -18.35 -16.88 -1.14
N LEU A 266 -18.83 -17.19 -2.35
CA LEU A 266 -20.18 -16.83 -2.78
C LEU A 266 -21.26 -17.57 -1.98
N GLN A 267 -21.08 -18.86 -1.73
CA GLN A 267 -21.99 -19.66 -0.90
C GLN A 267 -22.06 -19.13 0.53
N LEU A 268 -20.92 -18.76 1.11
CA LEU A 268 -20.85 -18.16 2.45
C LEU A 268 -21.59 -16.82 2.49
N LEU A 269 -21.34 -15.93 1.52
CA LEU A 269 -22.03 -14.64 1.42
C LEU A 269 -23.55 -14.82 1.31
N LEU A 270 -24.00 -15.74 0.44
CA LEU A 270 -25.40 -16.09 0.27
C LEU A 270 -26.02 -16.62 1.58
N SER A 271 -25.33 -17.52 2.29
CA SER A 271 -25.78 -18.08 3.57
C SER A 271 -25.96 -17.02 4.67
N LYS A 272 -25.30 -15.88 4.53
CA LYS A 272 -25.37 -14.73 5.45
C LYS A 272 -26.32 -13.62 4.96
N GLY A 273 -27.07 -13.85 3.87
CA GLY A 273 -28.02 -12.90 3.32
C GLY A 273 -27.36 -11.73 2.57
N VAL A 274 -26.08 -11.83 2.24
CA VAL A 274 -25.40 -10.82 1.42
C VAL A 274 -25.79 -11.03 -0.03
N LYS A 275 -26.27 -9.97 -0.68
CA LYS A 275 -26.63 -10.01 -2.10
C LYS A 275 -25.39 -10.29 -2.95
N ILE A 276 -25.48 -11.31 -3.79
CA ILE A 276 -24.49 -11.66 -4.80
C ILE A 276 -25.17 -11.69 -6.17
N PRO A 277 -24.42 -11.51 -7.27
CA PRO A 277 -25.01 -11.70 -8.58
C PRO A 277 -25.49 -13.14 -8.78
N THR A 278 -26.56 -13.33 -9.54
CA THR A 278 -27.07 -14.66 -9.92
C THR A 278 -25.94 -15.47 -10.55
N THR A 279 -25.60 -16.60 -9.92
CA THR A 279 -24.41 -17.40 -10.29
C THR A 279 -24.76 -18.88 -10.39
N GLY A 280 -24.50 -19.47 -11.55
CA GLY A 280 -24.48 -20.91 -11.77
C GLY A 280 -23.07 -21.47 -11.62
N PHE A 281 -22.97 -22.68 -11.07
CA PHE A 281 -21.72 -23.43 -10.97
C PHE A 281 -21.91 -24.81 -11.61
N ALA A 282 -20.96 -25.22 -12.43
CA ALA A 282 -21.01 -26.55 -13.03
C ALA A 282 -19.60 -27.09 -13.30
N SER A 283 -19.40 -28.39 -13.06
CA SER A 283 -18.15 -29.11 -13.37
C SER A 283 -18.13 -29.61 -14.81
N SER A 284 -19.28 -30.08 -15.31
CA SER A 284 -19.55 -30.40 -16.71
C SER A 284 -21.05 -30.60 -16.90
N PRO A 285 -21.83 -29.55 -17.20
CA PRO A 285 -23.24 -29.75 -17.56
C PRO A 285 -23.29 -30.43 -18.93
N LEU A 286 -24.07 -31.50 -19.10
CA LEU A 286 -24.39 -31.98 -20.45
C LEU A 286 -25.19 -30.88 -21.19
N ASP A 287 -25.95 -30.07 -20.46
CA ASP A 287 -26.78 -28.99 -21.00
C ASP A 287 -26.19 -27.60 -20.71
N THR A 288 -25.38 -27.10 -21.64
CA THR A 288 -24.86 -25.71 -21.63
C THR A 288 -26.00 -24.68 -21.60
N ASN A 289 -27.12 -25.00 -22.25
CA ASN A 289 -28.29 -24.13 -22.33
C ASN A 289 -28.90 -23.87 -20.96
N ASP A 290 -29.11 -24.91 -20.16
CA ASP A 290 -29.68 -24.80 -18.83
C ASP A 290 -28.82 -23.91 -17.95
N LEU A 291 -27.49 -24.04 -18.02
CA LEU A 291 -26.58 -23.19 -17.23
C LEU A 291 -26.67 -21.70 -17.63
N ILE A 292 -26.91 -21.40 -18.90
CA ILE A 292 -27.12 -20.04 -19.40
C ILE A 292 -28.47 -19.49 -18.92
N GLU A 293 -29.52 -20.31 -18.98
CA GLU A 293 -30.87 -19.92 -18.57
C GLU A 293 -30.98 -19.74 -17.05
N MET A 294 -30.26 -20.53 -16.25
CA MET A 294 -30.16 -20.39 -14.79
C MET A 294 -29.69 -19.00 -14.33
N VAL A 295 -28.93 -18.28 -15.14
CA VAL A 295 -28.43 -16.93 -14.81
C VAL A 295 -29.17 -15.81 -15.55
N GLY A 296 -30.31 -16.12 -16.18
CA GLY A 296 -31.12 -15.13 -16.89
C GLY A 296 -30.69 -14.88 -18.33
N GLY A 297 -29.84 -15.73 -18.91
CA GLY A 297 -29.40 -15.62 -20.31
C GLY A 297 -28.20 -14.71 -20.53
N SER A 298 -27.98 -14.33 -21.80
CA SER A 298 -26.88 -13.44 -22.19
C SER A 298 -27.31 -11.95 -22.17
N PRO A 299 -26.38 -11.02 -21.89
CA PRO A 299 -24.95 -11.25 -21.66
C PRO A 299 -24.63 -11.77 -20.26
N LEU A 300 -23.59 -12.58 -20.18
CA LEU A 300 -23.14 -13.25 -18.95
C LEU A 300 -21.61 -13.25 -18.85
N ILE A 301 -21.12 -13.49 -17.64
CA ILE A 301 -19.71 -13.66 -17.34
C ILE A 301 -19.40 -15.13 -17.10
N VAL A 302 -18.40 -15.67 -17.79
CA VAL A 302 -17.84 -17.00 -17.52
C VAL A 302 -16.51 -16.84 -16.80
N LYS A 303 -16.35 -17.49 -15.64
CA LYS A 303 -15.15 -17.44 -14.80
C LYS A 303 -14.60 -18.84 -14.53
N LEU A 304 -13.31 -19.01 -14.71
CA LEU A 304 -12.60 -20.17 -14.18
C LEU A 304 -12.42 -20.03 -12.66
N LEU A 305 -12.67 -21.10 -11.92
CA LEU A 305 -12.35 -21.15 -10.49
C LEU A 305 -10.85 -20.98 -10.27
N GLU A 306 -10.07 -21.69 -11.08
CA GLU A 306 -8.62 -21.66 -11.08
C GLU A 306 -8.09 -20.47 -11.92
N GLY A 307 -7.20 -19.66 -11.33
CA GLY A 307 -6.58 -18.52 -11.99
C GLY A 307 -6.58 -17.24 -11.15
N THR A 308 -5.64 -16.34 -11.46
CA THR A 308 -5.44 -15.07 -10.74
C THR A 308 -5.43 -13.89 -11.71
N GLN A 309 -5.66 -12.67 -11.20
CA GLN A 309 -5.54 -11.41 -11.96
C GLN A 309 -6.47 -11.25 -13.19
N GLY A 310 -7.64 -11.90 -13.19
CA GLY A 310 -8.63 -11.72 -14.27
C GLY A 310 -8.33 -12.51 -15.55
N LYS A 311 -7.28 -13.34 -15.56
CA LYS A 311 -7.11 -14.41 -16.56
C LYS A 311 -8.20 -15.46 -16.29
N GLY A 312 -8.99 -15.78 -17.31
CA GLY A 312 -10.13 -16.70 -17.18
C GLY A 312 -11.45 -16.05 -16.75
N VAL A 313 -11.62 -14.73 -16.95
CA VAL A 313 -12.93 -14.05 -16.85
C VAL A 313 -13.28 -13.52 -18.24
N VAL A 314 -14.38 -14.00 -18.80
CA VAL A 314 -14.81 -13.70 -20.18
C VAL A 314 -16.25 -13.17 -20.14
N LEU A 315 -16.49 -12.06 -20.83
CA LEU A 315 -17.84 -11.57 -21.12
C LEU A 315 -18.33 -12.22 -22.41
N ALA A 316 -19.46 -12.91 -22.33
CA ALA A 316 -20.15 -13.48 -23.47
C ALA A 316 -21.41 -12.65 -23.75
N GLU A 317 -21.36 -11.86 -24.82
CA GLU A 317 -22.44 -10.92 -25.15
C GLU A 317 -23.69 -11.61 -25.72
N THR A 318 -23.51 -12.77 -26.35
CA THR A 318 -24.57 -13.53 -27.01
C THR A 318 -24.60 -14.97 -26.51
N LYS A 319 -25.75 -15.64 -26.65
CA LYS A 319 -25.93 -17.05 -26.28
C LYS A 319 -24.90 -17.95 -26.97
N LYS A 320 -24.69 -17.75 -28.28
CA LYS A 320 -23.67 -18.50 -29.06
C LYS A 320 -22.25 -18.29 -28.53
N ALA A 321 -21.90 -17.05 -28.16
CA ALA A 321 -20.60 -16.77 -27.56
C ALA A 321 -20.45 -17.46 -26.19
N ALA A 322 -21.50 -17.45 -25.36
CA ALA A 322 -21.51 -18.13 -24.08
C ALA A 322 -21.34 -19.64 -24.24
N GLU A 323 -22.09 -20.25 -25.16
CA GLU A 323 -21.96 -21.68 -25.49
C GLU A 323 -20.54 -22.03 -25.93
N SER A 324 -19.96 -21.23 -26.82
CA SER A 324 -18.60 -21.43 -27.32
C SER A 324 -17.56 -21.39 -26.19
N VAL A 325 -17.63 -20.39 -25.31
CA VAL A 325 -16.70 -20.22 -24.19
C VAL A 325 -16.86 -21.35 -23.16
N ILE A 326 -18.11 -21.71 -22.82
CA ILE A 326 -18.39 -22.80 -21.87
C ILE A 326 -17.87 -24.12 -22.44
N ASN A 327 -18.13 -24.43 -23.71
CA ASN A 327 -17.65 -25.65 -24.36
C ASN A 327 -16.12 -25.69 -24.46
N ALA A 328 -15.47 -24.55 -24.72
CA ALA A 328 -14.01 -24.44 -24.71
C ALA A 328 -13.42 -24.71 -23.32
N PHE A 329 -14.06 -24.28 -22.23
CA PHE A 329 -13.58 -24.59 -20.87
C PHE A 329 -13.90 -26.02 -20.43
N LYS A 330 -15.00 -26.61 -20.92
CA LYS A 330 -15.32 -28.03 -20.71
C LYS A 330 -14.25 -28.95 -21.29
N SER A 331 -13.74 -28.67 -22.48
CA SER A 331 -12.68 -29.50 -23.09
C SER A 331 -11.38 -29.51 -22.27
N LEU A 332 -11.17 -28.46 -21.46
CA LEU A 332 -10.08 -28.37 -20.50
C LEU A 332 -10.37 -29.03 -19.15
N LYS A 333 -11.55 -29.66 -18.99
CA LYS A 333 -12.04 -30.28 -17.73
C LYS A 333 -11.98 -29.33 -16.53
N ALA A 334 -12.19 -28.03 -16.78
CA ALA A 334 -12.10 -27.00 -15.76
C ALA A 334 -13.47 -26.71 -15.13
N ASN A 335 -13.48 -26.47 -13.83
CA ASN A 335 -14.67 -26.00 -13.12
C ASN A 335 -14.99 -24.54 -13.49
N ILE A 336 -16.25 -24.28 -13.87
CA ILE A 336 -16.69 -22.98 -14.34
C ILE A 336 -17.78 -22.37 -13.46
N LEU A 337 -17.69 -21.06 -13.26
CA LEU A 337 -18.77 -20.22 -12.76
C LEU A 337 -19.35 -19.43 -13.92
N VAL A 338 -20.66 -19.46 -14.06
CA VAL A 338 -21.41 -18.61 -14.98
C VAL A 338 -22.20 -17.62 -14.13
N GLN A 339 -22.14 -16.34 -14.45
CA GLN A 339 -22.71 -15.28 -13.62
C GLN A 339 -23.42 -14.25 -14.50
N GLU A 340 -24.52 -13.69 -14.02
CA GLU A 340 -25.19 -12.58 -14.70
C GLU A 340 -24.21 -11.39 -14.91
N PHE A 341 -24.38 -10.68 -16.02
CA PHE A 341 -23.59 -9.47 -16.28
C PHE A 341 -24.32 -8.23 -15.76
N ILE A 342 -23.72 -7.57 -14.77
CA ILE A 342 -24.22 -6.33 -14.16
C ILE A 342 -23.91 -5.14 -15.09
N LYS A 343 -24.78 -4.91 -16.08
CA LYS A 343 -24.63 -3.86 -17.09
C LYS A 343 -24.66 -2.45 -16.49
N GLU A 344 -25.50 -2.24 -15.49
CA GLU A 344 -25.72 -0.96 -14.82
C GLU A 344 -24.46 -0.44 -14.12
N ALA A 345 -23.53 -1.34 -13.77
CA ALA A 345 -22.23 -0.96 -13.23
C ALA A 345 -21.40 -0.15 -14.25
N ASN A 346 -21.68 -0.27 -15.55
CA ASN A 346 -21.04 0.48 -16.64
C ASN A 346 -19.50 0.50 -16.53
N GLY A 347 -18.91 -0.69 -16.36
CA GLY A 347 -17.46 -0.87 -16.22
C GLY A 347 -16.87 -0.31 -14.93
N LYS A 348 -17.68 0.00 -13.91
CA LYS A 348 -17.20 0.49 -12.62
C LYS A 348 -17.34 -0.56 -11.54
N ASP A 349 -16.40 -0.58 -10.61
CA ASP A 349 -16.56 -1.33 -9.36
C ASP A 349 -16.18 -0.49 -8.15
N ILE A 350 -16.70 -0.86 -6.98
CA ILE A 350 -16.34 -0.26 -5.71
C ILE A 350 -15.46 -1.25 -4.96
N ARG A 351 -14.28 -0.80 -4.55
CA ARG A 351 -13.39 -1.55 -3.65
C ARG A 351 -13.42 -0.90 -2.27
N CYS A 352 -13.87 -1.67 -1.28
CA CYS A 352 -13.82 -1.29 0.12
C CYS A 352 -12.67 -2.03 0.83
N PHE A 353 -11.93 -1.32 1.68
CA PHE A 353 -10.93 -1.90 2.58
C PHE A 353 -11.55 -1.99 3.98
N VAL A 354 -11.65 -3.21 4.50
CA VAL A 354 -12.29 -3.50 5.79
C VAL A 354 -11.22 -3.95 6.78
N ILE A 355 -11.20 -3.34 7.96
CA ILE A 355 -10.36 -3.75 9.10
C ILE A 355 -11.29 -3.85 10.30
N ASP A 356 -11.30 -5.01 10.97
CA ASP A 356 -12.09 -5.26 12.19
C ASP A 356 -13.57 -4.83 12.05
N GLY A 357 -14.21 -5.31 10.98
CA GLY A 357 -15.62 -5.02 10.69
C GLY A 357 -15.93 -3.59 10.20
N LYS A 358 -14.93 -2.70 10.10
CA LYS A 358 -15.12 -1.30 9.68
C LYS A 358 -14.52 -1.03 8.31
N VAL A 359 -15.26 -0.33 7.45
CA VAL A 359 -14.72 0.20 6.18
C VAL A 359 -13.82 1.38 6.50
N VAL A 360 -12.51 1.22 6.33
CA VAL A 360 -11.51 2.26 6.62
C VAL A 360 -11.14 3.10 5.41
N ALA A 361 -11.38 2.58 4.21
CA ALA A 361 -11.18 3.28 2.95
C ALA A 361 -12.04 2.64 1.86
N SER A 362 -12.38 3.41 0.83
CA SER A 362 -13.02 2.92 -0.38
C SER A 362 -12.52 3.66 -1.61
N MET A 363 -12.61 3.02 -2.76
CA MET A 363 -12.34 3.64 -4.05
C MET A 363 -13.29 3.07 -5.10
N GLN A 364 -13.72 3.89 -6.03
CA GLN A 364 -14.35 3.43 -7.26
C GLN A 364 -13.27 3.28 -8.32
N ARG A 365 -13.26 2.15 -9.02
CA ARG A 365 -12.41 1.95 -10.18
C ARG A 365 -13.25 1.98 -11.43
N THR A 366 -12.73 2.56 -12.50
CA THR A 366 -13.40 2.63 -13.81
C THR A 366 -12.57 1.88 -14.83
N ALA A 367 -13.19 0.98 -15.59
CA ALA A 367 -12.55 0.27 -16.68
C ALA A 367 -12.18 1.23 -17.83
N PRO A 368 -11.09 0.95 -18.56
CA PRO A 368 -10.75 1.74 -19.74
C PRO A 368 -11.78 1.52 -20.87
N PRO A 369 -11.85 2.43 -21.86
CA PRO A 369 -12.76 2.28 -23.00
C PRO A 369 -12.58 0.92 -23.70
N GLY A 370 -13.69 0.21 -23.92
CA GLY A 370 -13.69 -1.12 -24.55
C GLY A 370 -13.44 -2.28 -23.58
N GLU A 371 -13.26 -2.03 -22.29
CA GLU A 371 -13.13 -3.06 -21.25
C GLU A 371 -14.23 -2.96 -20.20
N PHE A 372 -14.64 -4.11 -19.66
CA PHE A 372 -15.61 -4.16 -18.55
C PHE A 372 -14.93 -4.35 -17.19
N ARG A 373 -13.63 -4.69 -17.18
CA ARG A 373 -12.87 -5.03 -15.97
C ARG A 373 -12.14 -3.79 -15.45
N ALA A 374 -12.59 -3.28 -14.31
CA ALA A 374 -12.00 -2.11 -13.65
C ALA A 374 -10.71 -2.41 -12.86
N ASN A 375 -9.92 -3.39 -13.27
CA ASN A 375 -8.67 -3.74 -12.59
C ASN A 375 -7.58 -2.71 -12.89
N VAL A 376 -6.93 -2.17 -11.85
CA VAL A 376 -5.82 -1.20 -12.01
C VAL A 376 -4.68 -1.79 -12.86
N HIS A 377 -4.38 -3.07 -12.70
CA HIS A 377 -3.36 -3.75 -13.50
C HIS A 377 -3.76 -3.96 -14.98
N LEU A 378 -5.03 -3.75 -15.33
CA LEU A 378 -5.55 -3.72 -16.71
C LEU A 378 -5.77 -2.28 -17.22
N GLY A 379 -5.23 -1.27 -16.52
CA GLY A 379 -5.38 0.14 -16.90
C GLY A 379 -6.64 0.83 -16.38
N GLY A 380 -7.36 0.22 -15.43
CA GLY A 380 -8.47 0.88 -14.75
C GLY A 380 -8.01 2.08 -13.90
N SER A 381 -8.79 3.15 -13.90
CA SER A 381 -8.52 4.42 -13.20
C SER A 381 -9.30 4.62 -11.91
#